data_AF-A0A962SD93-F1
#
_entry.id   AF-A0A962SD93-F1
#
_cell.length_a   1.000
_cell.length_b   1.000
_cell.length_c   1.000
_cell.angle_alpha   90.00
_cell.angle_beta   90.00
_cell.angle_gamma   90.00
#
_symmetry.space_group_name_H-M   'P 1'
#
loop_
_entity.id
_entity.type
_entity.pdbx_description
1 polymer ?
#
loop_
_entity_poly.entity_id
_entity_poly.type
_entity_poly.pdbx_seq_one_letter_code
_entity_poly.pdbx_strand_id
1 'polypeptide(L)'
;ARALKPLQIALVSIIEDSRVELLAGRRYPGLLRLWRNFHTAAPDGPKLAGPLMARLARALIDPAYKDDDPWVEKGRRLFMEAGPDWEDSEEIRRIGVLLGNDLGQMRVQFNPKTHVVQPPYRDDNLGIWDFGEQPPETADDPDVVHASARIQQTEDTSQPNQRQRNEESREEASMAARMQMVEEDAGIPITRQPEWDYIAGR
;
A
#
# COMPACT_ATOMS: atom_id res chain seq x y z
N ALA A 1 3.62 22.76 -5.26
CA ALA A 1 4.41 21.99 -4.27
C ALA A 1 5.30 20.99 -5.00
N ARG A 2 6.48 20.63 -4.48
CA ARG A 2 7.34 19.61 -5.11
C ARG A 2 6.73 18.22 -4.85
N ALA A 3 6.53 17.44 -5.91
CA ALA A 3 6.04 16.06 -5.80
C ALA A 3 6.97 15.22 -4.93
N LEU A 4 6.40 14.41 -4.03
CA LEU A 4 7.17 13.50 -3.19
C LEU A 4 7.65 12.29 -3.99
N LYS A 5 8.85 11.80 -3.65
CA LYS A 5 9.35 10.53 -4.18
C LYS A 5 8.61 9.36 -3.53
N PRO A 6 8.48 8.19 -4.18
CA PRO A 6 7.79 7.02 -3.61
C PRO A 6 8.30 6.61 -2.22
N LEU A 7 9.61 6.69 -2.00
CA LEU A 7 10.23 6.43 -0.70
C LEU A 7 9.76 7.42 0.39
N GLN A 8 9.59 8.69 0.04
CA GLN A 8 9.11 9.71 0.96
C GLN A 8 7.62 9.53 1.24
N ILE A 9 6.82 9.13 0.24
CA ILE A 9 5.41 8.77 0.42
C ILE A 9 5.30 7.65 1.46
N ALA A 10 6.00 6.54 1.26
CA ALA A 10 6.00 5.41 2.20
C ALA A 10 6.42 5.81 3.63
N LEU A 11 7.43 6.68 3.77
CA LEU A 11 7.86 7.13 5.09
C LEU A 11 6.86 8.09 5.75
N VAL A 12 6.28 9.03 5.00
CA VAL A 12 5.24 9.92 5.54
C VAL A 12 4.04 9.08 5.98
N SER A 13 3.61 8.10 5.19
CA SER A 13 2.57 7.14 5.57
C SER A 13 2.89 6.43 6.90
N ILE A 14 4.11 5.92 7.07
CA ILE A 14 4.52 5.26 8.35
C ILE A 14 4.43 6.21 9.54
N ILE A 15 4.84 7.47 9.37
CA ILE A 15 4.78 8.47 10.44
C ILE A 15 3.33 8.83 10.76
N GLU A 16 2.49 8.97 9.73
CA GLU A 16 1.06 9.24 9.88
C GLU A 16 0.33 8.10 10.59
N ASP A 17 0.56 6.84 10.19
CA ASP A 17 0.02 5.67 10.90
C ASP A 17 0.43 5.67 12.37
N SER A 18 1.70 5.98 12.64
CA SER A 18 2.24 5.99 14.01
C SER A 18 1.63 7.12 14.84
N ARG A 19 1.31 8.26 14.21
CA ARG A 19 0.54 9.33 14.83
C ARG A 19 -0.86 8.86 15.19
N VAL A 20 -1.57 8.24 14.25
CA VAL A 20 -2.93 7.71 14.47
C VAL A 20 -2.92 6.70 15.61
N GLU A 21 -2.00 5.74 15.58
CA GLU A 21 -1.84 4.72 16.63
C GLU A 21 -1.64 5.36 18.00
N LEU A 22 -0.81 6.40 18.07
CA LEU A 22 -0.46 7.00 19.35
C LEU A 22 -1.56 7.93 19.88
N LEU A 23 -2.23 8.69 19.01
CA LEU A 23 -3.42 9.47 19.38
C LEU A 23 -4.58 8.56 19.82
N ALA A 24 -4.81 7.47 19.10
CA ALA A 24 -5.78 6.44 19.48
C ALA A 24 -5.40 5.78 20.81
N GLY A 25 -4.11 5.51 21.03
CA GLY A 25 -3.57 4.99 22.28
C GLY A 25 -3.76 5.93 23.48
N ARG A 26 -3.67 7.25 23.29
CA ARG A 26 -3.97 8.25 24.32
C ARG A 26 -5.43 8.18 24.75
N ARG A 27 -6.35 7.94 23.80
CA ARG A 27 -7.80 7.83 24.07
C ARG A 27 -8.19 6.45 24.60
N TYR A 28 -7.54 5.40 24.11
CA TYR A 28 -7.82 3.99 24.44
C TYR A 28 -6.51 3.24 24.71
N PRO A 29 -5.99 3.29 25.95
CA PRO A 29 -4.67 2.72 26.29
C PRO A 29 -4.49 1.23 25.95
N GLY A 30 -5.59 0.47 25.88
CA GLY A 30 -5.57 -0.94 25.50
C GLY A 30 -5.15 -1.21 24.06
N LEU A 31 -5.33 -0.24 23.14
CA LEU A 31 -5.01 -0.42 21.72
C LEU A 31 -3.50 -0.55 21.46
N LEU A 32 -2.67 0.24 22.15
CA LEU A 32 -1.22 0.13 22.02
C LEU A 32 -0.72 -1.27 22.41
N ARG A 33 -1.31 -1.87 23.46
CA ARG A 33 -0.98 -3.24 23.88
C ARG A 33 -1.36 -4.27 22.82
N LEU A 34 -2.49 -4.09 22.14
CA LEU A 34 -2.93 -4.97 21.06
C LEU A 34 -2.00 -4.85 19.84
N TRP A 35 -1.78 -3.63 19.37
CA TRP A 35 -1.04 -3.35 18.14
C TRP A 35 0.45 -3.69 18.21
N ARG A 36 1.09 -3.50 19.37
CA ARG A 36 2.51 -3.86 19.59
C ARG A 36 2.82 -5.31 19.22
N ASN A 37 1.88 -6.23 19.39
CA ASN A 37 2.10 -7.65 19.11
C ASN A 37 2.34 -7.96 17.61
N PHE A 38 1.90 -7.06 16.72
CA PHE A 38 2.11 -7.22 15.28
C PHE A 38 3.46 -6.64 14.82
N HIS A 39 4.14 -5.87 15.67
CA HIS A 39 5.45 -5.29 15.37
C HIS A 39 6.57 -6.24 15.76
N THR A 40 7.01 -7.07 14.82
CA THR A 40 7.94 -8.19 15.06
C THR A 40 9.39 -7.91 14.63
N ALA A 41 9.68 -6.73 14.08
CA ALA A 41 10.99 -6.38 13.53
C ALA A 41 12.11 -6.45 14.59
N ALA A 42 13.21 -7.16 14.29
CA ALA A 42 14.37 -7.27 15.17
C ALA A 42 15.38 -6.12 14.95
N PRO A 43 16.04 -5.62 16.02
CA PRO A 43 16.94 -4.46 15.95
C PRO A 43 18.25 -4.70 15.18
N ASP A 44 18.59 -5.96 14.90
CA ASP A 44 19.78 -6.39 14.15
C ASP A 44 19.46 -6.81 12.70
N GLY A 45 18.28 -6.43 12.20
CA GLY A 45 17.86 -6.73 10.84
C GLY A 45 18.73 -6.09 9.75
N PRO A 46 18.67 -6.62 8.51
CA PRO A 46 19.45 -6.12 7.39
C PRO A 46 19.14 -4.65 7.08
N LYS A 47 20.16 -3.90 6.61
CA LYS A 47 20.07 -2.47 6.25
C LYS A 47 19.42 -2.24 4.89
N LEU A 48 18.21 -2.77 4.74
CA LEU A 48 17.35 -2.63 3.56
C LEU A 48 16.14 -1.76 3.94
N ALA A 49 15.53 -1.09 2.96
CA ALA A 49 14.46 -0.12 3.22
C ALA A 49 13.30 -0.72 4.02
N GLY A 50 12.75 -1.86 3.59
CA GLY A 50 11.62 -2.51 4.27
C GLY A 50 11.92 -2.88 5.72
N PRO A 51 12.99 -3.62 6.03
CA PRO A 51 13.41 -3.92 7.39
C PRO A 51 13.66 -2.67 8.25
N LEU A 52 14.32 -1.63 7.72
CA LEU A 52 14.53 -0.37 8.44
C LEU A 52 13.20 0.33 8.75
N MET A 53 12.28 0.40 7.79
CA MET A 53 10.94 0.95 7.96
C MET A 53 10.14 0.19 9.03
N ALA A 54 10.19 -1.14 9.04
CA ALA A 54 9.50 -1.95 10.04
C ALA A 54 10.09 -1.77 11.45
N ARG A 55 11.41 -1.62 11.56
CA ARG A 55 12.09 -1.29 12.82
C ARG A 55 11.73 0.11 13.32
N LEU A 56 11.67 1.09 12.43
CA LEU A 56 11.17 2.43 12.75
C LEU A 56 9.72 2.35 13.26
N ALA A 57 8.81 1.70 12.52
CA ALA A 57 7.41 1.57 12.94
C ALA A 57 7.30 0.95 14.35
N ARG A 58 8.09 -0.10 14.64
CA ARG A 58 8.15 -0.70 15.98
C ARG A 58 8.68 0.27 17.04
N ALA A 59 9.73 1.03 16.74
CA ALA A 59 10.32 2.01 17.65
C ALA A 59 9.37 3.16 18.00
N LEU A 60 8.43 3.49 17.11
CA LEU A 60 7.44 4.56 17.34
C LEU A 60 6.31 4.13 18.29
N ILE A 61 5.89 2.86 18.25
CA ILE A 61 4.76 2.36 19.06
C ILE A 61 5.18 1.71 20.39
N ASP A 62 6.39 1.15 20.47
CA ASP A 62 6.90 0.40 21.63
C ASP A 62 8.05 1.14 22.34
N PRO A 63 7.78 1.81 23.48
CA PRO A 63 8.81 2.48 24.26
C PRO A 63 9.92 1.57 24.78
N ALA A 64 9.63 0.28 24.96
CA ALA A 64 10.59 -0.70 25.47
C ALA A 64 11.52 -1.23 24.38
N TYR A 65 11.17 -1.03 23.10
CA TYR A 65 12.01 -1.38 21.98
C TYR A 65 13.25 -0.49 21.95
N LYS A 66 14.41 -1.13 21.78
CA LYS A 66 15.72 -0.50 21.64
C LYS A 66 16.32 -0.93 20.33
N ASP A 67 16.91 0.03 19.64
CA ASP A 67 17.48 -0.13 18.32
C ASP A 67 18.76 0.71 18.25
N ASP A 68 19.87 0.11 17.82
CA ASP A 68 21.18 0.77 17.76
C ASP A 68 21.44 1.47 16.41
N ASP A 69 20.53 1.37 15.43
CA ASP A 69 20.70 2.02 14.14
C ASP A 69 20.39 3.53 14.25
N PRO A 70 21.35 4.40 13.87
CA PRO A 70 21.19 5.85 14.01
C PRO A 70 20.00 6.42 13.24
N TRP A 71 19.59 5.80 12.12
CA TRP A 71 18.46 6.27 11.35
C TRP A 71 17.13 5.99 12.05
N VAL A 72 17.00 4.80 12.66
CA VAL A 72 15.81 4.42 13.44
C VAL A 72 15.67 5.32 14.66
N GLU A 73 16.75 5.50 15.42
CA GLU A 73 16.74 6.35 16.62
C GLU A 73 16.50 7.83 16.27
N LYS A 74 17.04 8.31 15.14
CA LYS A 74 16.71 9.64 14.62
C LYS A 74 15.22 9.78 14.34
N GLY A 75 14.59 8.81 13.68
CA GLY A 75 13.16 8.82 13.41
C GLY A 75 12.31 8.83 14.67
N ARG A 76 12.65 7.97 15.64
CA ARG A 76 12.01 7.95 16.97
C ARG A 76 12.11 9.30 17.66
N ARG A 77 13.31 9.88 17.71
CA ARG A 77 13.55 11.17 18.36
C ARG A 77 12.75 12.29 17.70
N LEU A 78 12.81 12.42 16.37
CA LEU A 78 12.08 13.45 15.63
C LEU A 78 10.56 13.36 15.87
N PHE A 79 10.01 12.14 15.85
CA PHE A 79 8.59 11.93 16.08
C PHE A 79 8.15 12.27 17.51
N MET A 80 8.94 11.90 18.52
CA MET A 80 8.65 12.19 19.92
C MET A 80 8.82 13.69 20.24
N GLU A 81 9.80 14.36 19.64
CA GLU A 81 10.01 15.81 19.74
C GLU A 81 8.82 16.60 19.16
N ALA A 82 8.19 16.09 18.10
CA ALA A 82 6.98 16.68 17.50
C ALA A 82 5.70 16.49 18.33
N GLY A 83 5.77 15.87 19.52
CA GLY A 83 4.64 15.60 20.40
C GLY A 83 3.64 16.75 20.63
N PRO A 84 4.08 18.01 20.80
CA PRO A 84 3.19 19.17 20.90
C PRO A 84 2.40 19.48 19.61
N ASP A 85 2.96 19.12 18.46
CA ASP A 85 2.51 19.52 17.13
C ASP A 85 1.98 18.33 16.31
N TRP A 86 1.63 17.20 16.93
CA TRP A 86 1.08 16.05 16.20
C TRP A 86 -0.24 16.37 15.48
N GLU A 87 -0.97 17.41 15.87
CA GLU A 87 -2.17 17.82 15.11
C GLU A 87 -1.82 18.53 13.79
N ASP A 88 -0.56 18.97 13.62
CA ASP A 88 -0.07 19.57 12.38
C ASP A 88 0.40 18.50 11.39
N SER A 89 -0.37 18.32 10.32
CA SER A 89 -0.03 17.40 9.23
C SER A 89 1.26 17.78 8.49
N GLU A 90 1.62 19.06 8.44
CA GLU A 90 2.86 19.50 7.79
C GLU A 90 4.10 19.05 8.57
N GLU A 91 4.01 18.98 9.90
CA GLU A 91 5.12 18.49 10.73
C GLU A 91 5.36 16.98 10.51
N ILE A 92 4.28 16.20 10.43
CA ILE A 92 4.33 14.78 10.07
C ILE A 92 4.95 14.56 8.69
N ARG A 93 4.51 15.36 7.71
CA ARG A 93 5.05 15.37 6.36
C ARG A 93 6.54 15.72 6.35
N ARG A 94 6.96 16.72 7.12
CA ARG A 94 8.35 17.16 7.24
C ARG A 94 9.24 16.04 7.77
N ILE A 95 8.81 15.34 8.82
CA ILE A 95 9.57 14.23 9.41
C ILE A 95 9.78 13.11 8.40
N GLY A 96 8.71 12.64 7.73
CA GLY A 96 8.82 11.57 6.73
C GLY A 96 9.72 11.96 5.55
N VAL A 97 9.65 13.22 5.09
CA VAL A 97 10.53 13.74 4.03
C VAL A 97 11.99 13.74 4.46
N LEU A 98 12.29 14.17 5.70
CA LEU A 98 13.66 14.17 6.23
C LEU A 98 14.24 12.76 6.31
N LEU A 99 13.48 11.80 6.85
CA LEU A 99 13.90 10.41 6.92
C LEU A 99 14.12 9.79 5.54
N GLY A 100 13.30 10.18 4.56
CA GLY A 100 13.45 9.73 3.17
C GLY A 100 14.69 10.30 2.49
N ASN A 101 15.07 11.53 2.80
CA ASN A 101 16.32 12.11 2.32
C ASN A 101 17.52 11.35 2.90
N ASP A 102 17.50 10.99 4.18
CA ASP A 102 18.56 10.22 4.82
C ASP A 102 18.74 8.84 4.15
N LEU A 103 17.66 8.08 3.95
CA LEU A 103 17.74 6.78 3.26
C LEU A 103 18.27 6.92 1.82
N GLY A 104 17.89 8.02 1.14
CA GLY A 104 18.44 8.36 -0.17
C GLY A 104 19.95 8.61 -0.14
N GLN A 105 20.46 9.32 0.87
CA GLN A 105 21.89 9.56 1.07
C GLN A 105 22.66 8.28 1.43
N MET A 106 22.04 7.40 2.22
CA MET A 106 22.56 6.06 2.54
C MET A 106 22.55 5.11 1.34
N ARG A 107 21.95 5.51 0.20
CA ARG A 107 21.78 4.72 -1.02
C ARG A 107 21.07 3.38 -0.79
N VAL A 108 20.13 3.36 0.15
CA VAL A 108 19.30 2.18 0.42
C VAL A 108 18.35 1.97 -0.77
N GLN A 109 18.35 0.78 -1.34
CA GLN A 109 17.46 0.44 -2.44
C GLN A 109 16.02 0.30 -1.92
N PHE A 110 15.09 0.95 -2.61
CA PHE A 110 13.66 0.88 -2.35
C PHE A 110 12.92 0.62 -3.65
N ASN A 111 12.10 -0.44 -3.67
CA ASN A 111 11.23 -0.75 -4.79
C ASN A 111 9.77 -0.50 -4.37
N PRO A 112 9.12 0.54 -4.90
CA PRO A 112 7.74 0.87 -4.53
C PRO A 112 6.75 -0.21 -4.99
N LYS A 113 7.02 -0.94 -6.09
CA LYS A 113 6.11 -1.97 -6.61
C LYS A 113 6.01 -3.20 -5.73
N THR A 114 7.02 -3.44 -4.89
CA THR A 114 7.09 -4.58 -3.96
C THR A 114 6.99 -4.13 -2.52
N HIS A 115 6.74 -2.83 -2.28
CA HIS A 115 6.59 -2.32 -0.94
C HIS A 115 5.26 -2.80 -0.37
N VAL A 116 5.29 -3.34 0.83
CA VAL A 116 4.12 -3.79 1.58
C VAL A 116 4.09 -3.01 2.87
N VAL A 117 2.96 -2.40 3.18
CA VAL A 117 2.75 -1.70 4.44
C VAL A 117 2.76 -2.71 5.58
N GLN A 118 3.46 -2.38 6.67
CA GLN A 118 3.56 -3.22 7.85
C GLN A 118 3.38 -2.37 9.12
N PRO A 119 2.69 -2.89 10.14
CA PRO A 119 2.03 -4.20 10.19
C PRO A 119 0.71 -4.28 9.39
N PRO A 120 0.13 -5.48 9.15
CA PRO A 120 -0.98 -5.68 8.21
C PRO A 120 -2.32 -5.01 8.57
N TYR A 121 -2.46 -4.45 9.77
CA TYR A 121 -3.67 -3.72 10.16
C TYR A 121 -3.67 -2.26 9.71
N ARG A 122 -2.52 -1.74 9.27
CA ARG A 122 -2.40 -0.38 8.71
C ARG A 122 -3.01 -0.35 7.32
N ASP A 123 -3.55 0.80 6.94
CA ASP A 123 -4.08 1.01 5.60
C ASP A 123 -2.96 1.33 4.60
N ASP A 124 -3.31 1.50 3.33
CA ASP A 124 -2.38 1.90 2.28
C ASP A 124 -2.15 3.42 2.21
N ASN A 125 -2.79 4.18 3.11
CA ASN A 125 -2.80 5.64 3.18
C ASN A 125 -3.20 6.33 1.86
N LEU A 126 -3.90 5.68 0.92
CA LEU A 126 -4.22 6.32 -0.36
C LEU A 126 -5.14 7.54 -0.20
N GLY A 127 -5.99 7.56 0.82
CA GLY A 127 -6.94 8.66 1.07
C GLY A 127 -6.31 10.00 1.48
N ILE A 128 -5.05 10.02 1.95
CA ILE A 128 -4.36 11.27 2.34
C ILE A 128 -3.52 11.88 1.22
N TRP A 129 -3.37 11.16 0.10
CA TRP A 129 -2.48 11.56 -1.00
C TRP A 129 -3.27 12.14 -2.17
N ASP A 130 -2.94 13.38 -2.53
CA ASP A 130 -3.35 13.98 -3.79
C ASP A 130 -2.21 13.80 -4.82
N PHE A 131 -2.49 12.98 -5.84
CA PHE A 131 -1.56 12.71 -6.94
C PHE A 131 -1.78 13.66 -8.14
N GLY A 132 -2.70 14.61 -8.04
CA GLY A 132 -3.12 15.52 -9.11
C GLY A 132 -4.17 14.91 -10.04
N GLU A 133 -4.57 15.69 -11.05
CA GLU A 133 -5.46 15.23 -12.11
C GLU A 133 -4.82 14.07 -12.87
N GLN A 134 -5.53 12.94 -12.92
CA GLN A 134 -5.18 11.86 -13.83
C GLN A 134 -5.34 12.37 -15.28
N PRO A 135 -4.45 11.97 -16.20
CA PRO A 135 -4.65 12.25 -17.62
C PRO A 135 -6.04 11.78 -18.05
N PRO A 136 -6.73 12.52 -18.96
CA PRO A 136 -8.07 12.16 -19.38
C PRO A 136 -8.09 10.72 -19.90
N GLU A 137 -8.99 9.93 -19.33
CA GLU A 137 -9.29 8.57 -19.75
C GLU A 137 -9.55 8.57 -21.26
N THR A 138 -8.75 7.86 -22.05
CA THR A 138 -9.27 7.34 -23.31
C THR A 138 -10.42 6.41 -22.91
N ALA A 139 -11.64 6.80 -23.28
CA ALA A 139 -12.84 6.03 -23.00
C ALA A 139 -12.69 4.62 -23.59
N ASP A 140 -12.32 3.66 -22.76
CA ASP A 140 -12.23 2.26 -23.15
C ASP A 140 -13.62 1.63 -23.02
N ASP A 141 -14.05 1.05 -24.13
CA ASP A 141 -15.33 0.40 -24.37
C ASP A 141 -15.63 -0.65 -23.27
N PRO A 142 -16.82 -0.62 -22.63
CA PRO A 142 -17.20 -1.56 -21.58
C PRO A 142 -17.13 -3.05 -22.00
N ASP A 143 -17.09 -3.36 -23.30
CA ASP A 143 -16.89 -4.72 -23.80
C ASP A 143 -15.47 -5.28 -23.54
N VAL A 144 -14.45 -4.43 -23.35
CA VAL A 144 -13.06 -4.87 -23.09
C VAL A 144 -12.89 -5.44 -21.67
N VAL A 145 -13.63 -4.91 -20.69
CA VAL A 145 -13.56 -5.33 -19.28
C VAL A 145 -14.13 -6.74 -19.08
N HIS A 146 -15.09 -7.16 -19.92
CA HIS A 146 -15.68 -8.49 -19.85
C HIS A 146 -14.80 -9.58 -20.50
N ALA A 147 -13.95 -9.21 -21.46
CA ALA A 147 -13.09 -10.15 -22.19
C ALA A 147 -11.92 -10.65 -21.33
N SER A 148 -11.38 -9.83 -20.43
CA SER A 148 -10.22 -10.16 -19.59
C SER A 148 -10.45 -11.24 -18.53
N ALA A 149 -11.71 -11.61 -18.25
CA ALA A 149 -12.05 -12.70 -17.33
C ALA A 149 -12.21 -14.06 -18.04
N ARG A 150 -12.12 -14.11 -19.38
CA ARG A 150 -12.32 -15.34 -20.13
C ARG A 150 -11.01 -16.12 -20.24
N ILE A 151 -10.76 -17.01 -19.28
CA ILE A 151 -9.77 -18.07 -19.45
C ILE A 151 -10.34 -19.03 -20.50
N GLN A 152 -9.99 -18.84 -21.77
CA GLN A 152 -10.20 -19.87 -22.79
C GLN A 152 -9.19 -20.99 -22.58
N GLN A 153 -9.63 -22.10 -21.99
CA GLN A 153 -8.86 -23.34 -22.00
C GLN A 153 -9.09 -24.03 -23.35
N THR A 154 -8.22 -23.75 -24.32
CA THR A 154 -8.20 -24.50 -25.58
C THR A 154 -7.41 -25.78 -25.36
N GLU A 155 -8.10 -26.91 -25.19
CA GLU A 155 -7.45 -28.22 -25.26
C GLU A 155 -7.22 -28.59 -26.73
N ASP A 156 -6.08 -28.19 -27.28
CA ASP A 156 -5.62 -28.71 -28.56
C ASP A 156 -4.90 -30.05 -28.32
N THR A 157 -5.56 -31.16 -28.70
CA THR A 157 -5.08 -32.53 -28.48
C THR A 157 -3.83 -32.87 -29.31
N SER A 158 -3.41 -31.96 -30.21
CA SER A 158 -2.28 -32.19 -31.12
C SER A 158 -0.92 -31.71 -30.58
N GLN A 159 -0.86 -30.89 -29.52
CA GLN A 159 0.41 -30.39 -28.96
C GLN A 159 0.37 -30.23 -27.41
N PRO A 160 0.69 -31.27 -26.63
CA PRO A 160 0.41 -31.31 -25.18
C PRO A 160 1.30 -30.41 -24.30
N ASN A 161 2.24 -29.63 -24.84
CA ASN A 161 3.22 -28.91 -24.00
C ASN A 161 3.55 -27.46 -24.43
N GLN A 162 2.77 -26.84 -25.31
CA GLN A 162 2.91 -25.40 -25.55
C GLN A 162 1.92 -24.61 -24.70
N ARG A 163 2.39 -24.13 -23.54
CA ARG A 163 1.77 -22.98 -22.87
C ARG A 163 2.22 -21.71 -23.60
N GLN A 164 1.56 -21.36 -24.70
CA GLN A 164 1.70 -20.01 -25.24
C GLN A 164 0.98 -19.04 -24.31
N ARG A 165 1.77 -18.22 -23.62
CA ARG A 165 1.27 -17.10 -22.84
C ARG A 165 0.98 -15.96 -23.82
N ASN A 166 -0.30 -15.72 -24.10
CA ASN A 166 -0.70 -14.62 -24.95
C ASN A 166 -0.42 -13.29 -24.23
N GLU A 167 0.37 -12.41 -24.84
CA GLU A 167 0.79 -11.15 -24.22
C GLU A 167 -0.33 -10.10 -24.21
N GLU A 168 -1.24 -10.13 -25.19
CA GLU A 168 -2.44 -9.27 -25.24
C GLU A 168 -3.34 -9.46 -24.00
N SER A 169 -3.51 -10.69 -23.53
CA SER A 169 -4.34 -11.00 -22.35
C SER A 169 -3.78 -10.45 -21.05
N ARG A 170 -2.47 -10.11 -20.99
CA ARG A 170 -1.85 -9.48 -19.82
C ARG A 170 -2.15 -8.00 -19.74
N GLU A 171 -2.23 -7.33 -20.88
CA GLU A 171 -2.57 -5.91 -20.93
C GLU A 171 -4.06 -5.73 -20.57
N GLU A 172 -4.95 -6.56 -21.10
CA GLU A 172 -6.37 -6.57 -20.76
C GLU A 172 -6.63 -6.87 -19.26
N ALA A 173 -5.98 -7.88 -18.69
CA ALA A 173 -6.12 -8.21 -17.26
C ALA A 173 -5.53 -7.13 -16.34
N SER A 174 -4.52 -6.38 -16.79
CA SER A 174 -3.95 -5.24 -16.09
C SER A 174 -4.90 -4.03 -16.10
N MET A 175 -5.75 -3.88 -17.11
CA MET A 175 -6.74 -2.81 -17.19
C MET A 175 -7.97 -3.09 -16.31
N ALA A 176 -8.39 -4.36 -16.21
CA ALA A 176 -9.56 -4.77 -15.44
C ALA A 176 -9.40 -4.76 -13.90
N ALA A 177 -8.18 -4.58 -13.39
CA ALA A 177 -7.90 -4.53 -11.94
C ALA A 177 -8.04 -3.13 -11.31
N ARG A 178 -8.64 -2.16 -12.02
CA ARG A 178 -8.86 -0.79 -11.52
C ARG A 178 -10.19 -0.70 -10.79
N MET A 179 -10.17 -0.24 -9.53
CA MET A 179 -11.39 0.09 -8.80
C MET A 179 -12.06 1.30 -9.43
N GLN A 180 -13.29 1.11 -9.89
CA GLN A 180 -14.17 2.15 -10.41
C GLN A 180 -15.20 2.49 -9.33
N MET A 181 -15.47 3.77 -9.07
CA MET A 181 -16.64 4.14 -8.26
C MET A 181 -17.89 3.85 -9.08
N VAL A 182 -18.73 2.96 -8.54
CA VAL A 182 -20.05 2.67 -9.08
C VAL A 182 -21.01 3.73 -8.55
N GLU A 183 -21.81 4.35 -9.42
CA GLU A 183 -22.90 5.25 -9.04
C GLU A 183 -23.82 4.52 -8.04
N GLU A 184 -24.30 5.18 -6.97
CA GLU A 184 -25.07 4.52 -5.90
C GLU A 184 -26.32 3.76 -6.39
N ASP A 185 -26.87 4.14 -7.54
CA ASP A 185 -28.05 3.53 -8.17
C ASP A 185 -27.69 2.56 -9.33
N ALA A 186 -26.40 2.45 -9.69
CA ALA A 186 -25.92 1.49 -10.67
C ALA A 186 -25.79 0.12 -9.99
N GLY A 187 -26.86 -0.68 -10.06
CA GLY A 187 -26.83 -2.06 -9.59
C GLY A 187 -25.64 -2.83 -10.20
N ILE A 188 -24.86 -3.50 -9.37
CA ILE A 188 -23.69 -4.27 -9.81
C ILE A 188 -24.18 -5.53 -10.54
N PRO A 189 -23.95 -5.69 -11.85
CA PRO A 189 -24.36 -6.89 -12.56
C PRO A 189 -23.48 -8.07 -12.13
N ILE A 190 -24.06 -9.02 -11.40
CA ILE A 190 -23.33 -10.16 -10.81
C ILE A 190 -23.01 -11.22 -11.88
N THR A 191 -23.83 -11.34 -12.93
CA THR A 191 -23.58 -12.23 -14.07
C THR A 191 -24.42 -11.82 -15.29
N ARG A 192 -23.89 -12.00 -16.49
CA ARG A 192 -24.62 -11.91 -17.76
C ARG A 192 -24.65 -13.32 -18.37
N GLN A 193 -25.78 -14.00 -18.24
CA GLN A 193 -25.91 -15.36 -18.74
C GLN A 193 -26.25 -15.35 -20.24
N PRO A 194 -25.67 -16.27 -21.03
CA PRO A 194 -26.09 -16.46 -22.41
C PRO A 194 -27.57 -16.90 -22.47
N GLU A 195 -28.28 -16.45 -23.49
CA GLU A 195 -29.70 -16.77 -23.71
C GLU A 195 -30.01 -18.27 -23.86
N TRP A 196 -28.98 -19.11 -24.00
CA TRP A 196 -29.08 -20.56 -24.17
C TRP A 196 -28.69 -21.37 -22.91
N ASP A 197 -28.37 -20.75 -21.77
CA ASP A 197 -28.11 -21.52 -20.54
C ASP A 197 -29.42 -21.93 -19.84
N TYR A 198 -29.91 -23.12 -20.20
CA TYR A 198 -31.15 -23.71 -19.68
C TYR A 198 -31.04 -24.29 -18.26
N ILE A 199 -29.86 -24.25 -17.63
CA ILE A 199 -29.64 -24.79 -16.27
C ILE A 199 -30.04 -23.76 -15.20
N ALA A 200 -30.08 -22.47 -15.53
CA ALA A 200 -30.62 -21.41 -14.69
C ALA A 200 -32.16 -21.40 -14.71
N GLY A 201 -32.77 -22.51 -14.30
CA GLY A 201 -34.23 -22.64 -14.20
C GLY A 201 -34.78 -22.03 -12.91
N ARG A 202 -35.42 -20.85 -13.04
CA ARG A 202 -36.27 -20.11 -12.07
C ARG A 202 -35.61 -19.54 -10.82
#